data_AF-Q5QBP5-F1
#
_entry.id   AF-Q5QBP5-F1
#
_cell.length_a   1.000
_cell.length_b   1.000
_cell.length_c   1.000
_cell.angle_alpha   90.00
_cell.angle_beta   90.00
_cell.angle_gamma   90.00
#
_symmetry.space_group_name_H-M   'P 1'
#
loop_
_entity.id
_entity.type
_entity.pdbx_description
1 polymer ?
#
loop_
_entity_poly.entity_id
_entity_poly.type
_entity_poly.pdbx_seq_one_letter_code
_entity_poly.pdbx_strand_id
1 'polypeptide(L)'
;KFYIFDLQAHNSFVQYMLKNGLQVFMVSWRNPDPRHREWGLSSYVQALEEALNACRSISGNRDPNLMGACAGGLTMAALQGHLQAKRQLRRVRSATYLVSLLDSKFDSPASLFADEQTVEAAKRRSYQRGVLDGGEVARIFAWMRPNDLIWNYWVNNYLLGKTPPAFDILYWNADNTRLPAALHGDLLDFFKHNPLTHPAGLEVCGTPIDLKQVDLDSFTVAGSNDHITPWDAVYRSALLLGGDRRFVLANSGHIQSIINPPGNPKAYYLENPKLSGDPRAWFYEAKRSDGSWWPLWLEWITPRSGPLKAPRTELGNSTHPPLGPAPGTYVLTR
;
A
#
# COMPACT_ATOMS: atom_id res chain seq x y z
N LYS A 1 -10.13 -2.03 -0.34
CA LYS A 1 -10.19 -3.42 0.22
C LYS A 1 -9.09 -4.31 -0.40
N PHE A 2 -8.75 -5.44 0.23
CA PHE A 2 -7.58 -6.28 -0.17
C PHE A 2 -7.70 -6.89 -1.59
N TYR A 3 -8.91 -7.11 -2.08
CA TYR A 3 -9.13 -7.82 -3.36
C TYR A 3 -8.69 -7.03 -4.61
N ILE A 4 -8.14 -5.81 -4.47
CA ILE A 4 -7.42 -5.17 -5.58
C ILE A 4 -6.26 -6.04 -6.08
N PHE A 5 -5.65 -6.83 -5.20
CA PHE A 5 -4.59 -7.77 -5.53
C PHE A 5 -5.11 -9.09 -6.14
N ASP A 6 -6.42 -9.29 -6.15
CA ASP A 6 -7.08 -10.56 -6.52
C ASP A 6 -8.43 -10.30 -7.20
N LEU A 7 -8.43 -9.48 -8.26
CA LEU A 7 -9.65 -9.04 -8.96
C LEU A 7 -10.27 -10.17 -9.80
N GLN A 8 -9.57 -10.57 -10.88
CA GLN A 8 -9.96 -11.66 -11.76
C GLN A 8 -8.75 -12.55 -12.04
N ALA A 9 -8.97 -13.77 -12.54
CA ALA A 9 -7.90 -14.74 -12.77
C ALA A 9 -6.78 -14.23 -13.71
N HIS A 10 -7.08 -13.32 -14.63
CA HIS A 10 -6.11 -12.80 -15.59
C HIS A 10 -5.29 -11.62 -15.06
N ASN A 11 -5.71 -10.97 -13.97
CA ASN A 11 -5.06 -9.80 -13.38
C ASN A 11 -4.86 -9.91 -11.86
N SER A 12 -4.99 -11.11 -11.30
CA SER A 12 -4.72 -11.40 -9.89
C SER A 12 -3.21 -11.53 -9.65
N PHE A 13 -2.69 -10.62 -8.82
CA PHE A 13 -1.32 -10.70 -8.35
C PHE A 13 -1.14 -11.83 -7.32
N VAL A 14 -2.18 -12.11 -6.52
CA VAL A 14 -2.23 -13.29 -5.63
C VAL A 14 -2.05 -14.58 -6.42
N GLN A 15 -2.80 -14.76 -7.51
CA GLN A 15 -2.66 -15.96 -8.34
C GLN A 15 -1.29 -16.03 -9.02
N TYR A 16 -0.71 -14.91 -9.43
CA TYR A 16 0.65 -14.86 -9.96
C TYR A 16 1.68 -15.33 -8.92
N MET A 17 1.59 -14.84 -7.68
CA MET A 17 2.47 -15.29 -6.59
C MET A 17 2.33 -16.78 -6.30
N LEU A 18 1.09 -17.28 -6.18
CA LEU A 18 0.81 -18.69 -5.92
C LEU A 18 1.35 -19.61 -7.03
N LYS A 19 1.16 -19.22 -8.30
CA LYS A 19 1.69 -19.98 -9.46
C LYS A 19 3.21 -20.06 -9.49
N ASN A 20 3.89 -19.10 -8.86
CA ASN A 20 5.34 -19.05 -8.77
C ASN A 20 5.88 -19.54 -7.41
N GLY A 21 5.10 -20.35 -6.68
CA GLY A 21 5.57 -21.07 -5.49
C GLY A 21 5.65 -20.24 -4.22
N LEU A 22 5.10 -19.03 -4.19
CA LEU A 22 5.03 -18.20 -2.99
C LEU A 22 3.77 -18.51 -2.19
N GLN A 23 3.92 -18.77 -0.89
CA GLN A 23 2.78 -18.86 0.02
C GLN A 23 2.30 -17.46 0.39
N VAL A 24 1.02 -17.16 0.12
CA VAL A 24 0.43 -15.83 0.32
C VAL A 24 -0.50 -15.81 1.54
N PHE A 25 -0.34 -14.81 2.39
CA PHE A 25 -1.28 -14.44 3.46
C PHE A 25 -1.76 -13.01 3.20
N MET A 26 -3.05 -12.75 3.43
CA MET A 26 -3.66 -11.44 3.16
C MET A 26 -4.34 -10.90 4.41
N VAL A 27 -4.13 -9.61 4.69
CA VAL A 27 -4.86 -8.91 5.74
C VAL A 27 -6.15 -8.34 5.15
N SER A 28 -7.29 -8.83 5.63
CA SER A 28 -8.62 -8.31 5.28
C SER A 28 -9.10 -7.36 6.38
N TRP A 29 -8.93 -6.06 6.14
CA TRP A 29 -9.33 -5.02 7.11
C TRP A 29 -10.85 -4.98 7.28
N ARG A 30 -11.30 -4.86 8.53
CA ARG A 30 -12.70 -4.62 8.85
C ARG A 30 -13.11 -3.22 8.37
N ASN A 31 -14.30 -3.10 7.78
CA ASN A 31 -14.94 -1.81 7.56
C ASN A 31 -15.46 -1.29 8.92
N PRO A 32 -14.93 -0.19 9.48
CA PRO A 32 -15.28 0.27 10.81
C PRO A 32 -16.69 0.88 10.84
N ASP A 33 -17.17 1.08 12.06
CA ASP A 33 -18.44 1.72 12.39
C ASP A 33 -18.19 2.67 13.61
N PRO A 34 -19.16 3.49 14.04
CA PRO A 34 -18.92 4.53 15.05
C PRO A 34 -18.34 4.06 16.40
N ARG A 35 -18.56 2.80 16.80
CA ARG A 35 -18.01 2.23 18.06
C ARG A 35 -16.50 1.95 17.95
N HIS A 36 -15.94 1.97 16.76
CA HIS A 36 -14.51 1.80 16.48
C HIS A 36 -13.75 3.12 16.37
N ARG A 37 -14.39 4.25 16.72
CA ARG A 37 -13.87 5.62 16.58
C ARG A 37 -12.45 5.86 17.08
N GLU A 38 -12.02 5.18 18.13
CA GLU A 38 -10.71 5.35 18.77
C GLU A 38 -9.60 4.50 18.12
N TRP A 39 -9.90 3.76 17.04
CA TRP A 39 -8.86 3.02 16.31
C TRP A 39 -7.98 3.98 15.51
N GLY A 40 -6.81 4.30 16.06
CA GLY A 40 -5.75 5.09 15.41
C GLY A 40 -4.70 4.22 14.73
N LEU A 41 -3.63 4.83 14.20
CA LEU A 41 -2.53 4.14 13.53
C LEU A 41 -1.91 3.05 14.42
N SER A 42 -1.77 3.30 15.72
CA SER A 42 -1.28 2.31 16.69
C SER A 42 -2.16 1.06 16.75
N SER A 43 -3.49 1.20 16.69
CA SER A 43 -4.40 0.05 16.65
C SER A 43 -4.20 -0.80 15.39
N TYR A 44 -3.99 -0.16 14.23
CA TYR A 44 -3.74 -0.86 12.97
C TYR A 44 -2.35 -1.52 12.94
N VAL A 45 -1.33 -0.90 13.53
CA VAL A 45 0.01 -1.50 13.67
C VAL A 45 0.00 -2.71 14.60
N GLN A 46 -0.74 -2.65 15.72
CA GLN A 46 -0.93 -3.82 16.60
C GLN A 46 -1.64 -4.96 15.86
N ALA A 47 -2.73 -4.67 15.15
CA ALA A 47 -3.43 -5.67 14.35
C ALA A 47 -2.53 -6.27 13.25
N LEU A 48 -1.65 -5.47 12.63
CA LEU A 48 -0.68 -5.96 11.65
C LEU A 48 0.41 -6.83 12.30
N GLU A 49 0.86 -6.49 13.52
CA GLU A 49 1.79 -7.33 14.30
C GLU A 49 1.15 -8.69 14.68
N GLU A 50 -0.14 -8.69 15.02
CA GLU A 50 -0.92 -9.92 15.25
C GLU A 50 -1.01 -10.78 13.98
N ALA A 51 -1.32 -10.17 12.84
CA ALA A 51 -1.35 -10.87 11.55
C ALA A 51 0.03 -11.44 11.17
N LEU A 52 1.11 -10.70 11.43
CA LEU A 52 2.49 -11.18 11.26
C LEU A 52 2.77 -12.40 12.15
N ASN A 53 2.31 -12.38 13.41
CA ASN A 53 2.46 -13.51 14.31
C ASN A 53 1.67 -14.75 13.87
N ALA A 54 0.43 -14.56 13.43
CA ALA A 54 -0.38 -15.64 12.86
C ALA A 54 0.29 -16.25 11.62
N CYS A 55 0.77 -15.41 10.69
CA CYS A 55 1.50 -15.83 9.50
C CYS A 55 2.74 -16.68 9.86
N ARG A 56 3.53 -16.23 10.83
CA ARG A 56 4.71 -16.97 11.33
C ARG A 56 4.33 -18.31 11.98
N SER A 57 3.28 -18.31 12.78
CA SER A 57 2.76 -19.52 13.44
C SER A 57 2.27 -20.55 12.41
N ILE A 58 1.48 -20.12 11.44
CA ILE A 58 0.89 -20.98 10.42
C ILE A 58 1.98 -21.50 9.48
N SER A 59 2.80 -20.61 8.91
CA SER A 59 3.84 -21.00 7.93
C SER A 59 5.02 -21.74 8.56
N GLY A 60 5.29 -21.53 9.85
CA GLY A 60 6.50 -22.01 10.53
C GLY A 60 7.76 -21.22 10.15
N ASN A 61 7.63 -20.14 9.37
CA ASN A 61 8.76 -19.27 9.02
C ASN A 61 8.99 -18.20 10.09
N ARG A 62 10.27 -17.87 10.34
CA ARG A 62 10.65 -16.93 11.40
C ARG A 62 10.49 -15.47 10.97
N ASP A 63 10.61 -15.21 9.68
CA ASP A 63 10.77 -13.91 9.05
C ASP A 63 10.04 -13.86 7.69
N PRO A 64 8.72 -13.64 7.65
CA PRO A 64 8.00 -13.49 6.39
C PRO A 64 8.43 -12.25 5.61
N ASN A 65 8.25 -12.28 4.30
CA ASN A 65 8.30 -11.10 3.45
C ASN A 65 6.99 -10.32 3.57
N LEU A 66 7.07 -8.99 3.64
CA LEU A 66 5.89 -8.13 3.72
C LEU A 66 5.65 -7.40 2.41
N MET A 67 4.37 -7.17 2.08
CA MET A 67 3.95 -6.35 0.95
C MET A 67 2.83 -5.41 1.40
N GLY A 68 2.99 -4.12 1.12
CA GLY A 68 2.01 -3.09 1.44
C GLY A 68 1.79 -2.16 0.26
N ALA A 69 0.54 -1.71 0.08
CA ALA A 69 0.20 -0.69 -0.91
C ALA A 69 -0.48 0.51 -0.27
N CYS A 70 -0.21 1.71 -0.79
CA CYS A 70 -0.79 2.98 -0.31
C CYS A 70 -0.65 3.11 1.22
N ALA A 71 -1.73 3.41 1.94
CA ALA A 71 -1.75 3.48 3.40
C ALA A 71 -1.39 2.14 4.10
N GLY A 72 -1.54 1.01 3.42
CA GLY A 72 -1.05 -0.29 3.91
C GLY A 72 0.48 -0.34 3.95
N GLY A 73 1.17 0.31 3.00
CA GLY A 73 2.62 0.49 3.04
C GLY A 73 3.06 1.42 4.17
N LEU A 74 2.34 2.52 4.41
CA LEU A 74 2.57 3.39 5.58
C LEU A 74 2.45 2.62 6.90
N THR A 75 1.36 1.86 7.06
CA THR A 75 1.12 1.02 8.25
C THR A 75 2.22 -0.03 8.40
N MET A 76 2.68 -0.63 7.29
CA MET A 76 3.78 -1.59 7.27
C MET A 76 5.11 -0.96 7.69
N ALA A 77 5.44 0.24 7.19
CA ALA A 77 6.65 0.98 7.58
C ALA A 77 6.62 1.34 9.08
N ALA A 78 5.47 1.79 9.59
CA ALA A 78 5.29 2.05 11.01
C ALA A 78 5.48 0.80 11.86
N LEU A 79 4.96 -0.36 11.44
CA LEU A 79 5.22 -1.65 12.09
C LEU A 79 6.72 -1.99 12.08
N GLN A 80 7.40 -1.82 10.96
CA GLN A 80 8.84 -2.11 10.87
C GLN A 80 9.66 -1.22 11.80
N GLY A 81 9.35 0.08 11.87
CA GLY A 81 9.95 0.99 12.84
C GLY A 81 9.66 0.57 14.29
N HIS A 82 8.42 0.18 14.60
CA HIS A 82 8.03 -0.32 15.93
C HIS A 82 8.82 -1.58 16.32
N LEU A 83 8.94 -2.54 15.39
CA LEU A 83 9.73 -3.74 15.58
C LEU A 83 11.22 -3.41 15.74
N GLN A 84 11.75 -2.46 14.98
CA GLN A 84 13.14 -2.02 15.11
C GLN A 84 13.41 -1.39 16.47
N ALA A 85 12.56 -0.49 16.95
CA ALA A 85 12.66 0.12 18.28
C ALA A 85 12.65 -0.95 19.40
N LYS A 86 11.88 -2.04 19.22
CA LYS A 86 11.84 -3.21 20.11
C LYS A 86 12.99 -4.20 19.91
N ARG A 87 13.91 -3.97 18.96
CA ARG A 87 14.98 -4.90 18.55
C ARG A 87 14.46 -6.25 18.04
N GLN A 88 13.34 -6.21 17.34
CA GLN A 88 12.61 -7.36 16.80
C GLN A 88 12.45 -7.32 15.27
N LEU A 89 13.13 -6.39 14.58
CA LEU A 89 13.04 -6.24 13.12
C LEU A 89 13.33 -7.53 12.35
N ARG A 90 14.20 -8.41 12.89
CA ARG A 90 14.50 -9.76 12.36
C ARG A 90 13.29 -10.69 12.19
N ARG A 91 12.10 -10.28 12.62
CA ARG A 91 10.82 -10.98 12.37
C ARG A 91 10.27 -10.71 10.96
N VAL A 92 10.94 -9.88 10.18
CA VAL A 92 10.60 -9.54 8.79
C VAL A 92 11.86 -9.76 7.95
N ARG A 93 11.70 -10.39 6.78
CA ARG A 93 12.84 -10.70 5.90
C ARG A 93 13.10 -9.63 4.86
N SER A 94 12.06 -9.12 4.21
CA SER A 94 12.12 -8.05 3.22
C SER A 94 10.77 -7.36 3.08
N ALA A 95 10.73 -6.23 2.38
CA ALA A 95 9.54 -5.40 2.24
C ALA A 95 9.30 -4.97 0.79
N THR A 96 8.06 -5.11 0.30
CA THR A 96 7.62 -4.55 -0.98
C THR A 96 6.62 -3.44 -0.76
N TYR A 97 6.94 -2.24 -1.24
CA TYR A 97 6.13 -1.04 -1.15
C TYR A 97 5.55 -0.68 -2.52
N LEU A 98 4.23 -0.64 -2.63
CA LEU A 98 3.54 -0.33 -3.88
C LEU A 98 2.82 0.99 -3.71
N VAL A 99 3.18 2.01 -4.49
CA VAL A 99 2.57 3.35 -4.46
C VAL A 99 2.32 3.87 -3.03
N SER A 100 3.33 3.68 -2.18
CA SER A 100 3.24 3.93 -0.73
C SER A 100 3.99 5.19 -0.39
N LEU A 101 3.31 6.12 0.27
CA LEU A 101 3.84 7.42 0.63
C LEU A 101 4.30 7.42 2.09
N LEU A 102 5.60 7.65 2.31
CA LEU A 102 6.22 7.80 3.64
C LEU A 102 6.78 9.22 3.82
N ASP A 103 7.20 9.87 2.73
CA ASP A 103 7.43 11.31 2.64
C ASP A 103 6.18 11.97 2.05
N SER A 104 5.43 12.69 2.89
CA SER A 104 4.18 13.35 2.53
C SER A 104 4.35 14.72 1.86
N LYS A 105 5.59 15.17 1.63
CA LYS A 105 5.84 16.45 0.98
C LYS A 105 5.63 16.29 -0.52
N PHE A 106 4.58 16.89 -1.06
CA PHE A 106 4.38 17.03 -2.51
C PHE A 106 3.49 18.23 -2.79
N ASP A 107 3.67 18.84 -3.96
CA ASP A 107 2.85 19.96 -4.41
C ASP A 107 1.49 19.43 -4.85
N SER A 108 0.49 19.57 -3.99
CA SER A 108 -0.91 19.28 -4.32
C SER A 108 -1.70 20.58 -4.35
N PRO A 109 -2.54 20.83 -5.37
CA PRO A 109 -3.48 21.95 -5.32
C PRO A 109 -4.35 21.94 -4.06
N ALA A 110 -4.61 20.75 -3.47
CA ALA A 110 -5.36 20.62 -2.22
C ALA A 110 -4.60 21.15 -0.99
N SER A 111 -3.25 21.13 -0.97
CA SER A 111 -2.49 21.67 0.16
C SER A 111 -2.56 23.20 0.25
N LEU A 112 -2.91 23.88 -0.85
CA LEU A 112 -3.16 25.33 -0.87
C LEU A 112 -4.46 25.72 -0.14
N PHE A 113 -5.39 24.78 0.04
CA PHE A 113 -6.69 25.02 0.71
C PHE A 113 -6.78 24.36 2.10
N ALA A 114 -5.76 23.62 2.51
CA ALA A 114 -5.71 22.94 3.80
C ALA A 114 -5.11 23.86 4.87
N ASP A 115 -5.85 24.86 5.31
CA ASP A 115 -5.47 25.66 6.48
C ASP A 115 -5.74 24.89 7.80
N GLU A 116 -5.12 25.35 8.89
CA GLU A 116 -5.20 24.68 10.20
C GLU A 116 -6.64 24.59 10.72
N GLN A 117 -7.46 25.59 10.44
CA GLN A 117 -8.86 25.62 10.87
C GLN A 117 -9.67 24.54 10.14
N THR A 118 -9.41 24.33 8.85
CA THR A 118 -10.07 23.32 8.02
C THR A 118 -9.67 21.91 8.46
N VAL A 119 -8.40 21.68 8.78
CA VAL A 119 -7.90 20.40 9.32
C VAL A 119 -8.57 20.09 10.66
N GLU A 120 -8.58 21.04 11.60
CA GLU A 120 -9.20 20.85 12.91
C GLU A 120 -10.73 20.67 12.82
N ALA A 121 -11.39 21.38 11.92
CA ALA A 121 -12.82 21.19 11.65
C ALA A 121 -13.11 19.79 11.08
N ALA A 122 -12.25 19.28 10.19
CA ALA A 122 -12.38 17.93 9.62
C ALA A 122 -12.19 16.86 10.70
N LYS A 123 -11.19 17.01 11.58
CA LYS A 123 -10.98 16.13 12.74
C LYS A 123 -12.20 16.11 13.65
N ARG A 124 -12.69 17.28 14.07
CA ARG A 124 -13.89 17.41 14.93
C ARG A 124 -15.12 16.76 14.32
N ARG A 125 -15.37 16.97 13.02
CA ARG A 125 -16.50 16.37 12.31
C ARG A 125 -16.44 14.85 12.29
N SER A 126 -15.27 14.29 11.98
CA SER A 126 -15.06 12.84 12.01
C SER A 126 -15.25 12.29 13.42
N TYR A 127 -14.71 12.97 14.43
CA TYR A 127 -14.83 12.57 15.84
C TYR A 127 -16.28 12.63 16.36
N GLN A 128 -17.09 13.60 15.92
CA GLN A 128 -18.52 13.66 16.25
C GLN A 128 -19.32 12.50 15.63
N ARG A 129 -18.97 12.08 14.42
CA ARG A 129 -19.62 10.95 13.72
C ARG A 129 -19.06 9.58 14.13
N GLY A 130 -17.87 9.55 14.72
CA GLY A 130 -17.10 8.35 15.06
C GLY A 130 -16.33 7.73 13.89
N VAL A 131 -16.76 7.99 12.66
CA VAL A 131 -16.09 7.54 11.42
C VAL A 131 -16.19 8.63 10.34
N LEU A 132 -15.20 8.69 9.47
CA LEU A 132 -15.31 9.37 8.18
C LEU A 132 -16.04 8.45 7.20
N ASP A 133 -17.08 8.98 6.56
CA ASP A 133 -17.91 8.21 5.63
C ASP A 133 -17.13 7.81 4.37
N GLY A 134 -17.37 6.60 3.85
CA GLY A 134 -16.69 6.09 2.67
C GLY A 134 -16.91 6.96 1.42
N GLY A 135 -18.07 7.61 1.30
CA GLY A 135 -18.37 8.55 0.21
C GLY A 135 -17.67 9.90 0.36
N GLU A 136 -17.32 10.33 1.58
CA GLU A 136 -16.45 11.50 1.81
C GLU A 136 -15.00 11.18 1.43
N VAL A 137 -14.49 10.02 1.85
CA VAL A 137 -13.17 9.52 1.43
C VAL A 137 -13.07 9.39 -0.08
N ALA A 138 -14.05 8.75 -0.72
CA ALA A 138 -14.06 8.55 -2.17
C ALA A 138 -14.13 9.88 -2.93
N ARG A 139 -14.84 10.89 -2.42
CA ARG A 139 -14.86 12.24 -3.02
C ARG A 139 -13.50 12.91 -2.95
N ILE A 140 -12.81 12.82 -1.81
CA ILE A 140 -11.45 13.38 -1.68
C ILE A 140 -10.49 12.70 -2.66
N PHE A 141 -10.52 11.36 -2.75
CA PHE A 141 -9.70 10.60 -3.72
C PHE A 141 -10.07 10.87 -5.18
N ALA A 142 -11.36 11.05 -5.50
CA ALA A 142 -11.81 11.40 -6.84
C ALA A 142 -11.37 12.81 -7.26
N TRP A 143 -11.35 13.78 -6.33
CA TRP A 143 -10.83 15.13 -6.56
C TRP A 143 -9.30 15.14 -6.81
N MET A 144 -8.56 14.21 -6.20
CA MET A 144 -7.13 14.00 -6.48
C MET A 144 -6.87 13.26 -7.81
N ARG A 145 -7.92 12.84 -8.54
CA ARG A 145 -7.84 12.21 -9.87
C ARG A 145 -8.75 12.90 -10.91
N PRO A 146 -8.49 14.16 -11.31
CA PRO A 146 -9.32 14.81 -12.33
C PRO A 146 -9.25 14.10 -13.70
N ASN A 147 -8.10 13.50 -14.06
CA ASN A 147 -7.85 13.11 -15.45
C ASN A 147 -7.96 11.60 -15.74
N ASP A 148 -7.52 10.72 -14.83
CA ASP A 148 -7.35 9.30 -15.17
C ASP A 148 -8.65 8.47 -15.13
N LEU A 149 -9.61 8.87 -14.30
CA LEU A 149 -10.90 8.19 -14.17
C LEU A 149 -12.07 9.02 -14.72
N ILE A 150 -12.00 10.34 -14.65
CA ILE A 150 -13.10 11.21 -15.07
C ILE A 150 -12.93 11.57 -16.56
N TRP A 151 -11.77 12.04 -17.00
CA TRP A 151 -11.64 12.60 -18.35
C TRP A 151 -11.64 11.56 -19.48
N ASN A 152 -10.89 10.46 -19.35
CA ASN A 152 -10.96 9.35 -20.33
C ASN A 152 -12.36 8.70 -20.38
N TYR A 153 -13.08 8.69 -19.25
CA TYR A 153 -14.44 8.18 -19.14
C TYR A 153 -15.46 9.16 -19.75
N TRP A 154 -15.33 10.46 -19.50
CA TRP A 154 -16.24 11.48 -20.04
C TRP A 154 -16.11 11.59 -21.57
N VAL A 155 -14.88 11.55 -22.10
CA VAL A 155 -14.63 11.58 -23.56
C VAL A 155 -15.13 10.30 -24.25
N ASN A 156 -14.90 9.11 -23.67
CA ASN A 156 -15.37 7.86 -24.30
C ASN A 156 -16.88 7.60 -24.12
N ASN A 157 -17.51 8.11 -23.06
CA ASN A 157 -18.87 7.69 -22.71
C ASN A 157 -19.92 8.77 -23.00
N TYR A 158 -19.60 10.04 -22.75
CA TYR A 158 -20.55 11.13 -23.02
C TYR A 158 -20.50 11.59 -24.48
N LEU A 159 -19.32 11.57 -25.12
CA LEU A 159 -19.17 12.01 -26.51
C LEU A 159 -19.28 10.88 -27.55
N LEU A 160 -18.97 9.62 -27.21
CA LEU A 160 -18.94 8.50 -28.18
C LEU A 160 -20.03 7.43 -27.98
N GLY A 161 -20.88 7.54 -26.94
CA GLY A 161 -22.05 6.68 -26.76
C GLY A 161 -21.75 5.17 -26.59
N LYS A 162 -20.56 4.81 -26.10
CA LYS A 162 -20.16 3.41 -25.90
C LYS A 162 -20.48 2.94 -24.47
N THR A 163 -21.12 1.78 -24.34
CA THR A 163 -21.34 1.11 -23.05
C THR A 163 -19.99 0.65 -22.50
N PRO A 164 -19.56 1.09 -21.30
CA PRO A 164 -18.27 0.67 -20.76
C PRO A 164 -18.31 -0.81 -20.39
N PRO A 165 -17.26 -1.60 -20.70
CA PRO A 165 -17.12 -2.93 -20.10
C PRO A 165 -17.06 -2.78 -18.58
N ALA A 166 -17.62 -3.74 -17.85
CA ALA A 166 -17.57 -3.78 -16.40
C ALA A 166 -16.10 -3.87 -15.93
N PHE A 167 -15.48 -2.71 -15.71
CA PHE A 167 -14.12 -2.62 -15.20
C PHE A 167 -14.15 -3.01 -13.72
N ASP A 168 -13.60 -4.18 -13.42
CA ASP A 168 -13.32 -4.69 -12.07
C ASP A 168 -12.67 -3.65 -11.14
N ILE A 169 -11.75 -2.83 -11.66
CA ILE A 169 -11.12 -1.73 -10.94
C ILE A 169 -12.16 -0.66 -10.53
N LEU A 170 -13.13 -0.35 -11.39
CA LEU A 170 -14.20 0.60 -11.06
C LEU A 170 -15.12 0.06 -9.97
N TYR A 171 -15.42 -1.25 -10.02
CA TYR A 171 -16.18 -1.90 -8.95
C TYR A 171 -15.44 -1.80 -7.62
N TRP A 172 -14.14 -2.15 -7.59
CA TRP A 172 -13.32 -2.00 -6.40
C TRP A 172 -13.29 -0.55 -5.89
N ASN A 173 -13.19 0.42 -6.79
CA ASN A 173 -13.13 1.83 -6.44
C ASN A 173 -14.46 2.37 -5.90
N ALA A 174 -15.60 1.78 -6.28
CA ALA A 174 -16.91 2.14 -5.76
C ALA A 174 -17.24 1.47 -4.42
N ASP A 175 -16.59 0.34 -4.11
CA ASP A 175 -16.77 -0.43 -2.88
C ASP A 175 -15.94 0.16 -1.72
N ASN A 176 -16.37 1.34 -1.29
CA ASN A 176 -15.69 2.16 -0.31
C ASN A 176 -15.66 1.53 1.08
N THR A 177 -14.69 1.97 1.88
CA THR A 177 -14.58 1.64 3.31
C THR A 177 -14.54 2.91 4.13
N ARG A 178 -15.13 2.88 5.32
CA ARG A 178 -15.06 3.98 6.30
C ARG A 178 -13.66 4.04 6.91
N LEU A 179 -13.33 5.18 7.51
CA LEU A 179 -12.10 5.37 8.27
C LEU A 179 -12.47 5.76 9.72
N PRO A 180 -11.89 5.14 10.76
CA PRO A 180 -12.15 5.56 12.14
C PRO A 180 -11.68 7.00 12.37
N ALA A 181 -12.33 7.71 13.28
CA ALA A 181 -12.03 9.12 13.53
C ALA A 181 -10.58 9.35 13.98
N ALA A 182 -10.06 8.51 14.88
CA ALA A 182 -8.67 8.58 15.34
C ALA A 182 -7.68 8.41 14.18
N LEU A 183 -7.81 7.34 13.38
CA LEU A 183 -6.92 7.12 12.23
C LEU A 183 -7.03 8.23 11.18
N HIS A 184 -8.22 8.79 10.97
CA HIS A 184 -8.37 9.96 10.10
C HIS A 184 -7.57 11.16 10.61
N GLY A 185 -7.63 11.43 11.92
CA GLY A 185 -6.81 12.47 12.56
C GLY A 185 -5.32 12.21 12.38
N ASP A 186 -4.88 10.99 12.67
CA ASP A 186 -3.47 10.58 12.53
C ASP A 186 -2.95 10.77 11.10
N LEU A 187 -3.77 10.45 10.08
CA LEU A 187 -3.39 10.66 8.68
C LEU A 187 -3.31 12.14 8.32
N LEU A 188 -4.24 12.97 8.79
CA LEU A 188 -4.16 14.42 8.56
C LEU A 188 -2.89 15.01 9.18
N ASP A 189 -2.56 14.60 10.41
CA ASP A 189 -1.33 15.02 11.08
C ASP A 189 -0.08 14.49 10.36
N PHE A 190 -0.13 13.26 9.86
CA PHE A 190 0.93 12.70 9.02
C PHE A 190 1.18 13.56 7.78
N PHE A 191 0.13 13.93 7.03
CA PHE A 191 0.29 14.77 5.84
C PHE A 191 0.79 16.18 6.18
N LYS A 192 0.29 16.78 7.28
CA LYS A 192 0.66 18.13 7.73
C LYS A 192 2.11 18.21 8.21
N HIS A 193 2.55 17.24 9.01
CA HIS A 193 3.82 17.31 9.73
C HIS A 193 4.94 16.50 9.07
N ASN A 194 4.62 15.65 8.10
CA ASN A 194 5.57 14.76 7.42
C ASN A 194 6.52 14.02 8.40
N PRO A 195 5.98 13.34 9.42
CA PRO A 195 6.76 12.99 10.61
C PRO A 195 7.86 11.96 10.34
N LEU A 196 7.71 11.11 9.31
CA LEU A 196 8.67 10.03 9.01
C LEU A 196 9.98 10.51 8.38
N THR A 197 10.08 11.77 7.95
CA THR A 197 11.35 12.34 7.46
C THR A 197 12.31 12.69 8.59
N HIS A 198 11.85 12.64 9.84
CA HIS A 198 12.64 12.97 11.03
C HIS A 198 12.65 11.78 12.00
N PRO A 199 13.82 11.40 12.55
CA PRO A 199 13.87 10.41 13.61
C PRO A 199 12.97 10.81 14.78
N ALA A 200 12.16 9.86 15.27
CA ALA A 200 11.19 10.06 16.33
C ALA A 200 10.08 11.09 16.02
N GLY A 201 9.92 11.53 14.76
CA GLY A 201 8.83 12.43 14.38
C GLY A 201 7.46 11.76 14.42
N LEU A 202 7.40 10.43 14.26
CA LEU A 202 6.21 9.61 14.48
C LEU A 202 6.43 8.70 15.69
N GLU A 203 5.44 8.61 16.57
CA GLU A 203 5.36 7.61 17.62
C GLU A 203 4.20 6.66 17.34
N VAL A 204 4.44 5.36 17.42
CA VAL A 204 3.41 4.33 17.28
C VAL A 204 3.57 3.30 18.37
N CYS A 205 2.48 2.92 19.04
CA CYS A 205 2.48 1.95 20.14
C CYS A 205 3.51 2.28 21.24
N GLY A 206 3.70 3.57 21.55
CA GLY A 206 4.68 4.03 22.55
C GLY A 206 6.14 3.90 22.13
N THR A 207 6.43 3.68 20.84
CA THR A 207 7.81 3.62 20.33
C THR A 207 8.06 4.70 19.28
N PRO A 208 9.18 5.44 19.39
CA PRO A 208 9.58 6.40 18.36
C PRO A 208 10.06 5.67 17.10
N ILE A 209 9.67 6.18 15.94
CA ILE A 209 9.99 5.59 14.64
C ILE A 209 11.17 6.31 13.99
N ASP A 210 12.14 5.53 13.51
CA ASP A 210 13.23 6.01 12.65
C ASP A 210 13.39 5.03 11.49
N LEU A 211 12.92 5.42 10.30
CA LEU A 211 12.95 4.58 9.11
C LEU A 211 14.37 4.29 8.61
N LYS A 212 15.34 5.16 8.93
CA LYS A 212 16.74 4.95 8.54
C LYS A 212 17.35 3.75 9.24
N GLN A 213 16.81 3.38 10.41
CA GLN A 213 17.22 2.19 11.18
C GLN A 213 16.48 0.92 10.73
N VAL A 214 15.49 1.02 9.84
CA VAL A 214 14.83 -0.14 9.25
C VAL A 214 15.75 -0.71 8.16
N ASP A 215 16.72 -1.52 8.59
CA ASP A 215 17.74 -2.13 7.75
C ASP A 215 17.23 -3.45 7.14
N LEU A 216 16.32 -3.33 6.17
CA LEU A 216 15.73 -4.44 5.42
C LEU A 216 15.87 -4.19 3.93
N ASP A 217 16.07 -5.27 3.16
CA ASP A 217 15.93 -5.20 1.72
C ASP A 217 14.52 -4.76 1.33
N SER A 218 14.42 -3.75 0.46
CA SER A 218 13.15 -3.19 0.03
C SER A 218 13.03 -3.05 -1.49
N PHE A 219 11.81 -3.27 -1.98
CA PHE A 219 11.43 -3.11 -3.38
C PHE A 219 10.25 -2.15 -3.47
N THR A 220 10.45 -1.00 -4.10
CA THR A 220 9.44 0.05 -4.21
C THR A 220 8.99 0.23 -5.66
N VAL A 221 7.67 0.27 -5.88
CA VAL A 221 7.07 0.55 -7.19
C VAL A 221 6.25 1.83 -7.11
N ALA A 222 6.48 2.73 -8.06
CA ALA A 222 5.64 3.91 -8.30
C ALA A 222 5.07 3.90 -9.73
N GLY A 223 3.99 4.66 -9.95
CA GLY A 223 3.44 4.91 -11.28
C GLY A 223 3.87 6.28 -11.83
N SER A 224 4.39 6.33 -13.06
CA SER A 224 4.83 7.60 -13.68
C SER A 224 3.71 8.62 -13.83
N ASN A 225 2.48 8.14 -13.99
CA ASN A 225 1.28 8.95 -14.16
C ASN A 225 0.37 8.88 -12.92
N ASP A 226 0.94 8.56 -11.76
CA ASP A 226 0.19 8.49 -10.51
C ASP A 226 -0.01 9.89 -9.91
N HIS A 227 -1.25 10.38 -9.98
CA HIS A 227 -1.64 11.66 -9.41
C HIS A 227 -2.03 11.58 -7.91
N ILE A 228 -2.22 10.38 -7.35
CA ILE A 228 -2.54 10.21 -5.93
C ILE A 228 -1.27 10.21 -5.10
N THR A 229 -0.28 9.43 -5.53
CA THR A 229 1.03 9.35 -4.89
C THR A 229 2.08 9.63 -5.96
N PRO A 230 2.42 10.93 -6.19
CA PRO A 230 3.41 11.33 -7.17
C PRO A 230 4.71 10.52 -7.01
N TRP A 231 5.23 10.02 -8.13
CA TRP A 231 6.31 9.04 -8.10
C TRP A 231 7.58 9.57 -7.45
N ASP A 232 7.83 10.87 -7.52
CA ASP A 232 8.98 11.53 -6.91
C ASP A 232 8.85 11.55 -5.37
N ALA A 233 7.62 11.67 -4.84
CA ALA A 233 7.35 11.53 -3.42
C ALA A 233 7.48 10.07 -2.95
N VAL A 234 7.02 9.12 -3.75
CA VAL A 234 7.25 7.67 -3.50
C VAL A 234 8.75 7.34 -3.58
N TYR A 235 9.49 7.99 -4.48
CA TYR A 235 10.95 7.85 -4.58
C TYR A 235 11.66 8.34 -3.32
N ARG A 236 11.32 9.56 -2.86
CA ARG A 236 11.85 10.08 -1.59
C ARG A 236 11.46 9.20 -0.40
N SER A 237 10.26 8.64 -0.41
CA SER A 237 9.80 7.67 0.60
C SER A 237 10.70 6.43 0.66
N ALA A 238 11.12 5.90 -0.50
CA ALA A 238 12.06 4.78 -0.56
C ALA A 238 13.43 5.15 0.01
N LEU A 239 13.88 6.40 -0.16
CA LEU A 239 15.16 6.88 0.39
C LEU A 239 15.16 7.00 1.92
N LEU A 240 13.99 7.10 2.56
CA LEU A 240 13.88 7.15 4.03
C LEU A 240 14.23 5.82 4.69
N LEU A 241 14.06 4.71 3.97
CA LEU A 241 14.38 3.37 4.47
C LEU A 241 15.90 3.16 4.53
N GLY A 242 16.34 2.34 5.48
CA GLY A 242 17.66 1.74 5.48
C GLY A 242 17.78 0.60 4.47
N GLY A 243 18.82 -0.23 4.62
CA GLY A 243 19.01 -1.44 3.83
C GLY A 243 19.29 -1.23 2.34
N ASP A 244 19.33 -2.35 1.63
CA ASP A 244 19.38 -2.36 0.17
C ASP A 244 18.01 -2.02 -0.40
N ARG A 245 17.99 -1.05 -1.32
CA ARG A 245 16.75 -0.43 -1.80
C ARG A 245 16.73 -0.50 -3.31
N ARG A 246 15.66 -1.09 -3.83
CA ARG A 246 15.38 -1.12 -5.27
C ARG A 246 14.13 -0.31 -5.56
N PHE A 247 14.22 0.59 -6.54
CA PHE A 247 13.10 1.42 -6.98
C PHE A 247 12.77 1.15 -8.45
N VAL A 248 11.49 1.03 -8.75
CA VAL A 248 10.96 0.79 -10.10
C VAL A 248 9.85 1.80 -10.40
N LEU A 249 9.93 2.41 -11.57
CA LEU A 249 8.91 3.35 -12.06
C LEU A 249 8.13 2.72 -13.21
N ALA A 250 6.89 2.29 -12.96
CA ALA A 250 6.01 1.73 -13.98
C ALA A 250 5.34 2.82 -14.83
N ASN A 251 5.12 2.57 -16.12
CA ASN A 251 4.56 3.53 -17.08
C ASN A 251 3.02 3.69 -17.00
N SER A 252 2.47 3.82 -15.80
CA SER A 252 1.03 3.76 -15.58
C SER A 252 0.57 4.61 -14.40
N GLY A 253 -0.75 4.75 -14.25
CA GLY A 253 -1.37 5.42 -13.11
C GLY A 253 -1.40 4.53 -11.87
N HIS A 254 -1.91 5.06 -10.76
CA HIS A 254 -1.86 4.45 -9.42
C HIS A 254 -2.20 2.94 -9.39
N ILE A 255 -3.41 2.53 -9.77
CA ILE A 255 -3.82 1.11 -9.70
C ILE A 255 -3.16 0.29 -10.80
N GLN A 256 -3.01 0.86 -12.01
CA GLN A 256 -2.37 0.20 -13.14
C GLN A 256 -0.86 -0.01 -12.94
N SER A 257 -0.25 0.69 -11.98
CA SER A 257 1.14 0.46 -11.58
C SER A 257 1.27 -0.75 -10.66
N ILE A 258 0.24 -1.05 -9.86
CA ILE A 258 0.16 -2.26 -9.02
C ILE A 258 -0.25 -3.46 -9.88
N ILE A 259 -1.39 -3.34 -10.57
CA ILE A 259 -2.04 -4.40 -11.33
C ILE A 259 -1.61 -4.31 -12.79
N ASN A 260 -0.45 -4.90 -13.06
CA ASN A 260 0.16 -4.94 -14.38
C ASN A 260 0.63 -6.37 -14.69
N PRO A 261 -0.27 -7.31 -15.01
CA PRO A 261 0.13 -8.68 -15.33
C PRO A 261 1.05 -8.73 -16.57
N PRO A 262 1.97 -9.71 -16.65
CA PRO A 262 2.78 -9.92 -17.85
C PRO A 262 1.91 -10.13 -19.10
N GLY A 263 2.40 -9.66 -20.25
CA GLY A 263 1.74 -9.83 -21.55
C GLY A 263 1.11 -8.55 -22.13
N ASN A 264 1.07 -7.44 -21.39
CA ASN A 264 0.69 -6.15 -21.94
C ASN A 264 1.83 -5.54 -22.79
N PRO A 265 1.69 -5.42 -24.12
CA PRO A 265 2.77 -4.93 -24.99
C PRO A 265 3.05 -3.43 -24.83
N LYS A 266 2.15 -2.69 -24.18
CA LYS A 266 2.33 -1.26 -23.88
C LYS A 266 2.96 -1.01 -22.51
N ALA A 267 3.09 -2.04 -21.68
CA ALA A 267 3.73 -1.91 -20.38
C ALA A 267 5.24 -1.76 -20.56
N TYR A 268 5.85 -0.90 -19.75
CA TYR A 268 7.28 -0.83 -19.53
C TYR A 268 7.52 -0.26 -18.12
N TYR A 269 8.74 -0.42 -17.62
CA TYR A 269 9.17 0.22 -16.39
C TYR A 269 10.57 0.79 -16.56
N LEU A 270 10.93 1.73 -15.69
CA LEU A 270 12.27 2.27 -15.59
C LEU A 270 12.93 1.76 -14.30
N GLU A 271 14.22 1.42 -14.39
CA GLU A 271 15.06 1.10 -13.25
C GLU A 271 16.43 1.77 -13.34
N ASN A 272 16.97 2.17 -12.20
CA ASN A 272 18.36 2.57 -12.03
C ASN A 272 18.85 2.05 -10.67
N PRO A 273 19.87 1.17 -10.64
CA PRO A 273 20.42 0.62 -9.39
C PRO A 273 20.96 1.68 -8.43
N LYS A 274 21.37 2.85 -8.94
CA LYS A 274 21.91 3.93 -8.10
C LYS A 274 20.80 4.88 -7.70
N LEU A 275 20.38 4.82 -6.43
CA LEU A 275 19.41 5.77 -5.88
C LEU A 275 20.09 7.09 -5.49
N SER A 276 20.01 8.11 -6.35
CA SER A 276 20.50 9.45 -6.06
C SER A 276 19.56 10.19 -5.11
N GLY A 277 20.04 11.28 -4.49
CA GLY A 277 19.17 12.14 -3.66
C GLY A 277 18.16 12.97 -4.45
N ASP A 278 18.35 13.11 -5.77
CA ASP A 278 17.47 13.84 -6.68
C ASP A 278 16.68 12.86 -7.57
N PRO A 279 15.35 12.74 -7.39
CA PRO A 279 14.51 11.88 -8.21
C PRO A 279 14.66 12.14 -9.72
N ARG A 280 14.87 13.40 -10.13
CA ARG A 280 15.01 13.75 -11.56
C ARG A 280 16.31 13.20 -12.13
N ALA A 281 17.42 13.36 -11.41
CA ALA A 281 18.69 12.77 -11.80
C ALA A 281 18.59 11.24 -11.92
N TRP A 282 17.89 10.58 -10.98
CA TRP A 282 17.63 9.14 -11.07
C TRP A 282 16.85 8.79 -12.34
N PHE A 283 15.79 9.55 -12.66
CA PHE A 283 14.95 9.33 -13.84
C PHE A 283 15.71 9.48 -15.16
N TYR A 284 16.56 10.50 -15.28
CA TYR A 284 17.36 10.72 -16.50
C TYR A 284 18.36 9.59 -16.78
N GLU A 285 18.88 8.95 -15.72
CA GLU A 285 19.79 7.82 -15.83
C GLU A 285 19.07 6.46 -15.88
N ALA A 286 17.75 6.45 -15.70
CA ALA A 286 16.98 5.22 -15.63
C ALA A 286 16.85 4.53 -16.99
N LYS A 287 17.04 3.21 -16.97
CA LYS A 287 16.94 2.37 -18.16
C LYS A 287 15.52 1.84 -18.26
N ARG A 288 14.98 1.90 -19.47
CA ARG A 288 13.68 1.31 -19.79
C ARG A 288 13.82 -0.19 -20.03
N SER A 289 12.92 -0.95 -19.43
CA SER A 289 12.67 -2.35 -19.71
C SER A 289 11.21 -2.55 -20.12
N ASP A 290 10.99 -3.20 -21.24
CA ASP A 290 9.64 -3.46 -21.75
C ASP A 290 8.95 -4.59 -20.97
N GLY A 291 7.63 -4.49 -20.86
CA GLY A 291 6.78 -5.44 -20.14
C GLY A 291 6.43 -5.02 -18.70
N SER A 292 5.87 -5.96 -17.96
CA SER A 292 5.53 -5.80 -16.55
C SER A 292 6.76 -5.87 -15.66
N TRP A 293 6.74 -5.16 -14.53
CA TRP A 293 7.74 -5.30 -13.46
C TRP A 293 7.54 -6.56 -12.60
N TRP A 294 6.42 -7.28 -12.72
CA TRP A 294 6.14 -8.48 -11.91
C TRP A 294 7.23 -9.57 -12.02
N PRO A 295 7.78 -9.90 -13.22
CA PRO A 295 8.89 -10.84 -13.33
C PRO A 295 10.15 -10.35 -12.61
N LEU A 296 10.45 -9.05 -12.70
CA LEU A 296 11.59 -8.44 -11.99
C LEU A 296 11.44 -8.55 -10.47
N TRP A 297 10.23 -8.29 -9.97
CA TRP A 297 9.94 -8.47 -8.56
C TRP A 297 10.00 -9.94 -8.14
N LEU A 298 9.55 -10.86 -8.99
CA LEU A 298 9.65 -12.29 -8.74
C LEU A 298 11.12 -12.73 -8.62
N GLU A 299 11.99 -12.27 -9.52
CA GLU A 299 13.44 -12.48 -9.44
C GLU A 299 14.04 -11.92 -8.14
N TRP A 300 13.53 -10.78 -7.67
CA TRP A 300 13.99 -10.17 -6.42
C TRP A 300 13.48 -10.88 -5.16
N ILE A 301 12.21 -11.31 -5.13
CA ILE A 301 11.59 -11.90 -3.93
C ILE A 301 11.94 -13.37 -3.74
N THR A 302 12.20 -14.11 -4.82
CA THR A 302 12.54 -15.54 -4.79
C THR A 302 13.76 -15.85 -3.91
N PRO A 303 14.94 -15.21 -4.08
CA PRO A 303 16.10 -15.45 -3.20
C PRO A 303 15.86 -15.01 -1.76
N ARG A 304 14.84 -14.18 -1.51
CA ARG A 304 14.40 -13.74 -0.17
C ARG A 304 13.30 -14.62 0.43
N SER A 305 12.85 -15.65 -0.27
CA SER A 305 11.77 -16.53 0.16
C SER A 305 12.26 -17.91 0.64
N GLY A 306 13.58 -18.12 0.67
CA GLY A 306 14.19 -19.38 1.10
C GLY A 306 13.99 -20.51 0.07
N PRO A 307 14.43 -21.74 0.41
CA PRO A 307 14.29 -22.87 -0.48
C PRO A 307 12.82 -23.28 -0.63
N LEU A 308 12.45 -23.73 -1.83
CA LEU A 308 11.13 -24.27 -2.12
C LEU A 308 10.87 -25.52 -1.26
N LYS A 309 9.68 -25.62 -0.69
CA LYS A 309 9.23 -26.75 0.12
C LYS A 309 7.96 -27.35 -0.49
N ALA A 310 7.69 -28.61 -0.17
CA ALA A 310 6.42 -29.23 -0.51
C ALA A 310 5.26 -28.39 0.06
N PRO A 311 4.18 -28.18 -0.71
CA PRO A 311 3.04 -27.42 -0.25
C PRO A 311 2.38 -28.13 0.93
N ARG A 312 1.82 -27.35 1.85
CA ARG A 312 1.00 -27.90 2.93
C ARG A 312 -0.36 -28.32 2.36
N THR A 313 -0.85 -29.48 2.78
CA THR A 313 -2.17 -30.01 2.40
C THR A 313 -3.31 -29.42 3.22
N GLU A 314 -3.01 -28.86 4.39
CA GLU A 314 -3.98 -28.26 5.32
C GLU A 314 -3.78 -26.74 5.41
N LEU A 315 -4.90 -26.02 5.50
CA LEU A 315 -4.92 -24.59 5.79
C LEU A 315 -4.87 -24.36 7.31
N GLY A 316 -4.19 -23.30 7.74
CA GLY A 316 -4.09 -22.96 9.16
C GLY A 316 -3.15 -23.89 9.95
N ASN A 317 -3.35 -23.93 11.26
CA ASN A 317 -2.70 -24.85 12.18
C ASN A 317 -3.58 -25.04 13.44
N SER A 318 -3.10 -25.77 14.46
CA SER A 318 -3.87 -26.04 15.68
C SER A 318 -4.26 -24.79 16.48
N THR A 319 -3.45 -23.72 16.43
CA THR A 319 -3.74 -22.45 17.12
C THR A 319 -4.55 -21.47 16.26
N HIS A 320 -4.56 -21.66 14.94
CA HIS A 320 -5.27 -20.85 13.96
C HIS A 320 -6.01 -21.77 12.98
N PRO A 321 -7.08 -22.45 13.44
CA PRO A 321 -7.87 -23.29 12.56
C PRO A 321 -8.58 -22.44 11.49
N PRO A 322 -8.83 -22.98 10.27
CA PRO A 322 -9.62 -22.28 9.26
C PRO A 322 -11.00 -21.90 9.78
N LEU A 323 -11.38 -20.62 9.62
CA LEU A 323 -12.68 -20.11 10.07
C LEU A 323 -13.76 -20.18 8.98
N GLY A 324 -13.36 -20.38 7.72
CA GLY A 324 -14.25 -20.41 6.56
C GLY A 324 -13.46 -20.15 5.26
N PRO A 325 -14.11 -20.28 4.10
CA PRO A 325 -13.47 -20.01 2.82
C PRO A 325 -13.18 -18.51 2.63
N ALA A 326 -12.15 -18.20 1.85
CA ALA A 326 -11.95 -16.87 1.28
C ALA A 326 -13.20 -16.48 0.43
N PRO A 327 -13.56 -15.19 0.35
CA PRO A 327 -12.79 -14.01 0.77
C PRO A 327 -13.09 -13.54 2.21
N GLY A 328 -13.81 -14.34 3.01
CA GLY A 328 -14.22 -14.02 4.38
C GLY A 328 -15.41 -13.06 4.45
N THR A 329 -15.74 -12.61 5.66
CA THR A 329 -16.94 -11.80 5.93
C THR A 329 -16.67 -10.30 5.97
N TYR A 330 -15.49 -9.87 6.40
CA TYR A 330 -15.15 -8.44 6.56
C TYR A 330 -15.19 -7.69 5.24
N VAL A 331 -14.72 -8.32 4.16
CA VAL A 331 -14.69 -7.73 2.83
C VAL A 331 -16.08 -7.47 2.25
N LEU A 332 -17.09 -8.23 2.69
CA LEU A 332 -18.47 -8.12 2.21
C LEU A 332 -19.25 -7.01 2.94
N THR A 333 -18.67 -6.43 3.99
CA THR A 333 -19.31 -5.37 4.77
C THR A 333 -19.29 -4.04 4.00
N ARG A 334 -20.42 -3.32 4.02
CA ARG A 334 -20.63 -2.05 3.33
C ARG A 334 -20.60 -0.85 4.29
#